data_AF-A0A7Y5QXE4-F1
#
_entry.id   AF-A0A7Y5QXE4-F1
#
_cell.length_a   1.000
_cell.length_b   1.000
_cell.length_c   1.000
_cell.angle_alpha   90.00
_cell.angle_beta   90.00
_cell.angle_gamma   90.00
#
_symmetry.space_group_name_H-M   'P 1'
#
loop_
_entity.id
_entity.type
_entity.pdbx_description
1 polymer ?
#
loop_
_entity_poly.entity_id
_entity_poly.type
_entity_poly.pdbx_seq_one_letter_code
_entity_poly.pdbx_strand_id
1 'polypeptide(L)'
;GMRQKLIISSAFVHRPEVIVVDEPMVGLDPKAARILKDLFREYTRRGNTIMMSTHALEVAEAMCDRIGIIQGGKLRALGTMSELRASAAGGAEGLETVFLRLTGENAARELVEVLNV
;
A
#
# COMPACT_ATOMS: atom_id res chain seq x y z
N GLY A 1 -7.30 -13.26 -12.16
CA GLY A 1 -7.83 -12.89 -13.50
C GLY A 1 -9.32 -12.50 -13.50
N MET A 2 -10.22 -13.41 -13.92
CA MET A 2 -11.65 -13.10 -14.13
C MET A 2 -12.44 -12.80 -12.85
N ARG A 3 -12.21 -13.59 -11.79
CA ARG A 3 -12.86 -13.39 -10.47
C ARG A 3 -12.60 -11.99 -9.92
N GLN A 4 -11.35 -11.54 -9.94
CA GLN A 4 -10.94 -10.21 -9.48
C GLN A 4 -11.64 -9.11 -10.28
N LYS A 5 -11.68 -9.25 -11.62
CA LYS A 5 -12.38 -8.29 -12.50
C LYS A 5 -13.88 -8.20 -12.21
N LEU A 6 -14.54 -9.31 -11.91
CA LEU A 6 -15.96 -9.31 -11.52
C LEU A 6 -16.18 -8.64 -10.17
N ILE A 7 -15.33 -8.93 -9.18
CA ILE A 7 -15.41 -8.28 -7.85
C ILE A 7 -15.25 -6.77 -8.00
N ILE A 8 -14.22 -6.30 -8.73
CA ILE A 8 -14.01 -4.89 -8.98
C ILE A 8 -15.21 -4.29 -9.73
N SER A 9 -15.71 -4.94 -10.77
CA SER A 9 -16.87 -4.42 -11.52
C SER A 9 -18.12 -4.28 -10.62
N SER A 10 -18.37 -5.26 -9.74
CA SER A 10 -19.48 -5.20 -8.79
C SER A 10 -19.33 -4.07 -7.76
N ALA A 11 -18.11 -3.78 -7.32
CA ALA A 11 -17.84 -2.65 -6.42
C ALA A 11 -18.13 -1.30 -7.09
N PHE A 12 -17.93 -1.17 -8.40
CA PHE A 12 -18.13 0.10 -9.12
C PHE A 12 -19.56 0.31 -9.65
N VAL A 13 -20.39 -0.74 -9.75
CA VAL A 13 -21.70 -0.67 -10.43
C VAL A 13 -22.65 0.39 -9.86
N HIS A 14 -22.58 0.61 -8.55
CA HIS A 14 -23.43 1.54 -7.81
C HIS A 14 -22.79 2.91 -7.59
N ARG A 15 -21.64 3.18 -8.24
CA ARG A 15 -20.90 4.47 -8.23
C ARG A 15 -20.65 5.02 -6.82
N PRO A 16 -20.03 4.26 -5.91
CA PRO A 16 -19.84 4.69 -4.52
C PRO A 16 -18.83 5.83 -4.38
N GLU A 17 -19.10 6.84 -3.56
CA GLU A 17 -18.12 7.91 -3.31
C GLU A 17 -16.80 7.40 -2.68
N VAL A 18 -16.86 6.25 -1.97
CA VAL A 18 -15.72 5.61 -1.31
C VAL A 18 -15.70 4.12 -1.60
N ILE A 19 -14.54 3.59 -1.99
CA ILE A 19 -14.29 2.16 -2.17
C ILE A 19 -13.24 1.70 -1.17
N VAL A 20 -13.49 0.58 -0.49
CA VAL A 20 -12.51 -0.10 0.36
C VAL A 20 -12.13 -1.43 -0.29
N VAL A 21 -10.85 -1.66 -0.53
CA VAL A 21 -10.35 -2.89 -1.15
C VAL A 21 -9.20 -3.49 -0.35
N ASP A 22 -9.27 -4.80 -0.14
CA ASP A 22 -8.21 -5.56 0.50
C ASP A 22 -7.36 -6.28 -0.55
N GLU A 23 -6.06 -6.02 -0.55
CA GLU A 23 -5.07 -6.62 -1.45
C GLU A 23 -5.50 -6.65 -2.94
N PRO A 24 -5.89 -5.50 -3.54
CA PRO A 24 -6.55 -5.48 -4.85
C PRO A 24 -5.68 -6.02 -6.01
N MET A 25 -4.36 -6.03 -5.84
CA MET A 25 -3.40 -6.42 -6.87
C MET A 25 -3.02 -7.91 -6.82
N VAL A 26 -3.37 -8.64 -5.76
CA VAL A 26 -2.96 -10.04 -5.58
C VAL A 26 -3.63 -10.94 -6.64
N GLY A 27 -2.83 -11.83 -7.26
CA GLY A 27 -3.32 -12.78 -8.26
C GLY A 27 -3.71 -12.14 -9.61
N LEU A 28 -3.22 -10.93 -9.88
CA LEU A 28 -3.29 -10.28 -11.18
C LEU A 28 -1.98 -10.48 -11.96
N ASP A 29 -2.13 -10.77 -13.25
CA ASP A 29 -1.01 -10.65 -14.19
C ASP A 29 -0.64 -9.17 -14.40
N PRO A 30 0.57 -8.85 -14.92
CA PRO A 30 1.03 -7.47 -15.08
C PRO A 30 0.08 -6.57 -15.89
N LYS A 31 -0.61 -7.13 -16.91
CA LYS A 31 -1.55 -6.37 -17.74
C LYS A 31 -2.81 -6.01 -16.94
N ALA A 32 -3.36 -6.96 -16.20
CA ALA A 32 -4.53 -6.73 -15.36
C ALA A 32 -4.24 -5.75 -14.22
N ALA A 33 -3.07 -5.87 -13.58
CA ALA A 33 -2.64 -4.92 -12.54
C ALA A 33 -2.53 -3.49 -13.10
N ARG A 34 -1.99 -3.33 -14.31
CA ARG A 34 -1.92 -2.03 -14.98
C ARG A 34 -3.31 -1.43 -15.22
N ILE A 35 -4.24 -2.22 -15.74
CA ILE A 35 -5.63 -1.78 -16.00
C ILE A 35 -6.30 -1.32 -14.69
N LEU A 36 -6.13 -2.10 -13.61
CA LEU A 36 -6.72 -1.76 -12.31
C LEU A 36 -6.14 -0.46 -11.75
N LYS A 37 -4.82 -0.28 -11.88
CA LYS A 37 -4.14 0.96 -11.51
C LYS A 37 -4.69 2.18 -12.25
N ASP A 38 -4.86 2.08 -13.57
CA ASP A 38 -5.38 3.17 -14.38
C ASP A 38 -6.85 3.48 -14.03
N LEU A 39 -7.66 2.44 -13.76
CA LEU A 39 -9.04 2.59 -13.27
C LEU A 39 -9.10 3.34 -11.94
N PHE A 40 -8.29 2.94 -10.95
CA PHE A 40 -8.28 3.57 -9.63
C PHE A 40 -7.88 5.04 -9.70
N ARG A 41 -6.85 5.36 -10.49
CA ARG A 41 -6.42 6.75 -10.72
C ARG A 41 -7.51 7.59 -11.38
N GLU A 42 -8.18 7.06 -12.38
CA GLU A 42 -9.29 7.77 -13.03
C GLU A 42 -10.46 7.99 -12.06
N TYR A 43 -10.72 7.01 -11.20
CA TYR A 43 -11.78 7.08 -10.22
C TYR A 43 -11.55 8.18 -9.19
N THR A 44 -10.33 8.27 -8.65
CA THR A 44 -9.97 9.30 -7.67
C THR A 44 -9.87 10.69 -8.31
N ARG A 45 -9.41 10.78 -9.57
CA ARG A 45 -9.42 12.05 -10.33
C ARG A 45 -10.81 12.66 -10.48
N ARG A 46 -11.86 11.84 -10.43
CA ARG A 46 -13.27 12.29 -10.47
C ARG A 46 -13.82 12.73 -9.12
N GLY A 47 -12.98 12.79 -8.07
CA GLY A 47 -13.36 13.22 -6.72
C GLY A 47 -13.80 12.09 -5.78
N ASN A 48 -13.73 10.83 -6.22
CA ASN A 48 -14.02 9.68 -5.36
C ASN A 48 -12.79 9.28 -4.52
N THR A 49 -13.01 8.45 -3.50
CA THR A 49 -11.94 7.98 -2.61
C THR A 49 -11.76 6.47 -2.72
N ILE A 50 -10.51 6.01 -2.68
CA ILE A 50 -10.16 4.60 -2.55
C ILE A 50 -9.31 4.42 -1.30
N MET A 51 -9.73 3.55 -0.40
CA MET A 51 -8.92 3.04 0.70
C MET A 51 -8.49 1.62 0.35
N MET A 52 -7.18 1.36 0.38
CA MET A 52 -6.67 0.02 0.11
C MET A 52 -5.67 -0.43 1.17
N SER A 53 -5.73 -1.71 1.52
CA SER A 53 -4.66 -2.41 2.23
C SER A 53 -3.78 -3.13 1.24
N THR A 54 -2.47 -3.07 1.48
CA THR A 54 -1.52 -3.94 0.80
C THR A 54 -0.26 -4.15 1.62
N HIS A 55 0.31 -5.35 1.55
CA HIS A 55 1.66 -5.65 2.03
C HIS A 55 2.75 -5.28 1.01
N ALA A 56 2.39 -5.00 -0.24
CA ALA A 56 3.33 -4.61 -1.28
C ALA A 56 3.63 -3.10 -1.18
N LEU A 57 4.74 -2.74 -0.54
CA LEU A 57 5.12 -1.35 -0.29
C LEU A 57 5.29 -0.53 -1.58
N GLU A 58 5.86 -1.11 -2.64
CA GLU A 58 5.99 -0.46 -3.96
C GLU A 58 4.62 -0.09 -4.55
N VAL A 59 3.60 -0.93 -4.33
CA VAL A 59 2.24 -0.66 -4.81
C VAL A 59 1.65 0.51 -4.02
N ALA A 60 1.77 0.50 -2.70
CA ALA A 60 1.29 1.60 -1.86
C ALA A 60 1.96 2.93 -2.23
N GLU A 61 3.28 2.94 -2.41
CA GLU A 61 4.03 4.14 -2.81
C GLU A 61 3.63 4.65 -4.19
N ALA A 62 3.36 3.76 -5.15
CA ALA A 62 3.03 4.16 -6.52
C ALA A 62 1.55 4.53 -6.76
N MET A 63 0.67 4.20 -5.81
CA MET A 63 -0.78 4.31 -5.95
C MET A 63 -1.44 5.28 -4.98
N CYS A 64 -0.93 5.41 -3.76
CA CYS A 64 -1.62 6.10 -2.68
C CYS A 64 -1.09 7.52 -2.49
N ASP A 65 -2.00 8.48 -2.32
CA ASP A 65 -1.64 9.86 -1.97
C ASP A 65 -1.19 9.98 -0.51
N ARG A 66 -1.75 9.13 0.37
CA ARG A 66 -1.41 9.00 1.78
C ARG A 66 -1.31 7.54 2.17
N ILE A 67 -0.38 7.22 3.05
CA ILE A 67 -0.02 5.85 3.42
C ILE A 67 -0.01 5.74 4.94
N GLY A 68 -0.70 4.72 5.45
CA GLY A 68 -0.69 4.34 6.86
C GLY A 68 0.13 3.07 7.06
N ILE A 69 1.01 3.06 8.07
CA ILE A 69 1.82 1.90 8.45
C ILE A 69 1.21 1.30 9.71
N ILE A 70 0.75 0.05 9.64
CA ILE A 70 0.16 -0.68 10.76
C ILE A 70 1.11 -1.80 11.19
N GLN A 71 1.40 -1.87 12.50
CA GLN A 71 2.20 -2.93 13.09
C GLN A 71 1.64 -3.28 14.47
N GLY A 72 1.47 -4.57 14.77
CA GLY A 72 0.93 -5.03 16.06
C GLY A 72 -0.46 -4.46 16.38
N GLY A 73 -1.31 -4.30 15.37
CA GLY A 73 -2.66 -3.74 15.51
C GLY A 73 -2.70 -2.23 15.78
N LYS A 74 -1.58 -1.52 15.69
CA LYS A 74 -1.50 -0.06 15.90
C LYS A 74 -1.02 0.65 14.65
N LEU A 75 -1.63 1.80 14.36
CA LEU A 75 -1.17 2.73 13.33
C LEU A 75 0.09 3.45 13.83
N ARG A 76 1.24 3.08 13.28
CA ARG A 76 2.55 3.63 13.66
C ARG A 76 2.84 4.97 13.01
N ALA A 77 2.40 5.14 11.76
CA ALA A 77 2.56 6.37 11.01
C ALA A 77 1.41 6.51 9.99
N LEU A 78 1.08 7.75 9.65
CA LEU A 78 0.12 8.09 8.61
C LEU A 78 0.49 9.43 8.00
N GLY A 79 0.63 9.48 6.69
CA GLY A 79 0.95 10.73 5.99
C GLY A 79 1.17 10.53 4.51
N THR A 80 1.45 11.63 3.81
CA THR A 80 2.04 11.61 2.47
C THR A 80 3.44 11.01 2.52
N MET A 81 3.98 10.60 1.37
CA MET A 81 5.35 10.07 1.31
C MET A 81 6.39 11.05 1.87
N SER A 82 6.20 12.36 1.65
CA SER A 82 7.07 13.41 2.20
C SER A 82 7.01 13.48 3.73
N GLU A 83 5.81 13.41 4.31
CA GLU A 83 5.62 13.40 5.77
C GLU A 83 6.22 12.14 6.39
N LEU A 84 6.03 10.99 5.75
CA LEU A 84 6.58 9.72 6.21
C LEU A 84 8.12 9.72 6.18
N ARG A 85 8.74 10.24 5.11
CA ARG A 85 10.20 10.42 5.04
C ARG A 85 10.74 11.30 6.17
N ALA A 86 10.07 12.42 6.42
CA ALA A 86 10.43 13.33 7.51
C ALA A 86 10.34 12.62 8.88
N SER A 87 9.29 11.81 9.10
CA SER A 87 9.10 11.08 10.36
C SER A 87 10.17 10.00 10.61
N ALA A 88 10.73 9.42 9.54
CA ALA A 88 11.78 8.41 9.61
C ALA A 88 13.21 8.99 9.61
N ALA A 89 13.35 10.32 9.75
CA ALA A 89 14.62 11.05 9.63
C ALA A 89 15.40 10.66 8.35
N GLY A 90 14.67 10.36 7.27
CA GLY A 90 15.22 9.85 6.01
C GLY A 90 15.30 10.93 4.93
N GLY A 91 16.20 10.70 3.97
CA GLY A 91 16.30 11.49 2.74
C GLY A 91 15.26 11.06 1.70
N ALA A 92 15.65 11.06 0.42
CA ALA A 92 14.80 10.64 -0.71
C ALA A 92 14.63 9.12 -0.83
N GLU A 93 14.44 8.43 0.29
CA GLU A 93 14.33 6.96 0.35
C GLU A 93 12.90 6.48 0.01
N GLY A 94 12.79 5.25 -0.48
CA GLY A 94 11.50 4.61 -0.78
C GLY A 94 10.71 4.22 0.47
N LEU A 95 9.45 3.83 0.30
CA LEU A 95 8.56 3.45 1.40
C LEU A 95 9.07 2.26 2.20
N GLU A 96 9.78 1.33 1.54
CA GLU A 96 10.40 0.19 2.21
C GLU A 96 11.38 0.61 3.32
N THR A 97 12.31 1.52 3.03
CA THR A 97 13.28 1.97 4.03
C THR A 97 12.60 2.73 5.17
N VAL A 98 11.60 3.55 4.84
CA VAL A 98 10.77 4.26 5.83
C VAL A 98 10.04 3.27 6.74
N PHE A 99 9.45 2.22 6.16
CA PHE A 99 8.77 1.17 6.90
C PHE A 99 9.73 0.51 7.89
N LEU A 100 10.89 0.02 7.43
CA LEU A 100 11.87 -0.66 8.28
C LEU A 100 12.35 0.19 9.46
N ARG A 101 12.56 1.49 9.24
CA ARG A 101 12.97 2.44 10.30
C ARG A 101 11.86 2.65 11.35
N LEU A 102 10.61 2.78 10.90
CA LEU A 102 9.47 3.06 11.77
C LEU A 102 8.95 1.83 12.51
N THR A 103 9.08 0.65 11.91
CA THR A 103 8.65 -0.62 12.51
C THR A 103 9.75 -1.28 13.33
N GLY A 104 11.00 -0.81 13.19
CA GLY A 104 12.13 -1.20 14.00
C GLY A 104 12.33 -2.70 13.98
N GLU A 105 12.65 -3.28 12.82
CA GLU A 105 12.94 -4.71 12.70
C GLU A 105 14.18 -5.11 13.52
N ASN A 106 13.94 -5.31 14.82
CA ASN A 106 14.79 -6.08 15.72
C ASN A 106 14.86 -7.55 15.27
N ALA A 107 13.89 -8.03 14.49
CA ALA A 107 13.82 -9.42 14.00
C ALA A 107 15.01 -9.79 13.10
N ALA A 108 15.47 -8.88 12.23
CA ALA A 108 16.66 -9.12 11.41
C ALA A 108 17.94 -9.15 12.25
N ARG A 109 18.04 -8.33 13.30
CA ARG A 109 19.16 -8.38 14.26
C ARG A 109 19.17 -9.67 15.06
N GLU A 110 18.02 -10.12 15.54
CA GLU A 110 17.90 -11.41 16.25
C GLU A 110 18.27 -12.59 15.33
N LEU A 111 17.82 -12.61 14.07
CA LEU A 111 18.17 -13.67 13.12
C LEU A 111 19.66 -13.66 12.75
N VAL A 112 20.28 -12.48 12.62
CA VAL A 112 21.73 -12.35 12.36
C VAL A 112 22.56 -12.77 13.57
N GLU A 113 22.10 -12.50 14.80
CA GLU A 113 22.75 -13.03 16.01
C GLU A 113 22.66 -14.56 16.09
N VAL A 114 21.54 -15.15 15.69
CA VAL A 114 21.38 -16.62 15.63
C VAL A 114 22.26 -17.26 14.55
N LEU A 115 22.48 -16.58 13.42
CA LEU A 115 23.34 -17.06 12.34
C LEU A 115 24.84 -16.87 12.60
N ASN A 116 25.23 -16.06 13.59
CA ASN A 116 26.61 -15.87 14.04
C ASN A 116 27.03 -16.82 15.18
N VAL A 117 26.30 -17.93 15.36
CA VAL A 117 26.66 -19.05 16.26
C VAL A 117 27.36 -20.16 15.47
#